data_AF-A0A954ZAP3-F1
#
_entry.id   AF-A0A954ZAP3-F1
#
_cell.length_a   1.000
_cell.length_b   1.000
_cell.length_c   1.000
_cell.angle_alpha   90.00
_cell.angle_beta   90.00
_cell.angle_gamma   90.00
#
_symmetry.space_group_name_H-M   'P 1'
#
loop_
_entity.id
_entity.type
_entity.pdbx_description
1 polymer ?
#
loop_
_entity_poly.entity_id
_entity_poly.type
_entity_poly.pdbx_seq_one_letter_code
_entity_poly.pdbx_strand_id
1 'polypeptide(L)'
;MATAAPMRISPLGRVEGDLDLKLEITDGVVTDAWTEASMFRGFEIILKGKDPQAGLIVTPRICGICGGSHLYKACYALDTAWKTHVPHNATLVRNIAQACETL
;
A
#
# COMPACT_ATOMS: atom_id res chain seq x y z
N MET A 1 -3.22 -23.47 -35.85
CA MET A 1 -3.22 -22.01 -35.58
C MET A 1 -3.42 -21.85 -34.09
N ALA A 2 -2.47 -21.23 -33.40
CA ALA A 2 -2.54 -20.94 -31.98
C ALA A 2 -3.74 -20.03 -31.70
N THR A 3 -4.68 -20.46 -30.86
CA THR A 3 -5.84 -19.64 -30.50
C THR A 3 -5.46 -18.74 -29.33
N ALA A 4 -5.34 -17.44 -29.57
CA ALA A 4 -5.24 -16.45 -28.50
C ALA A 4 -6.60 -16.33 -27.80
N ALA A 5 -6.67 -16.62 -26.51
CA ALA A 5 -7.89 -16.54 -25.70
C ALA A 5 -7.72 -15.48 -24.60
N PRO A 6 -8.61 -14.46 -24.53
CA PRO A 6 -8.59 -13.51 -23.42
C PRO A 6 -9.15 -14.16 -22.15
N MET A 7 -8.43 -14.03 -21.04
CA MET A 7 -8.86 -14.45 -19.71
C MET A 7 -9.04 -13.23 -18.81
N ARG A 8 -10.11 -13.22 -18.00
CA ARG A 8 -10.33 -12.21 -16.97
C ARG A 8 -10.44 -12.85 -15.61
N ILE A 9 -9.75 -12.29 -14.62
CA ILE A 9 -9.85 -12.67 -13.21
C ILE A 9 -10.37 -11.44 -12.47
N SER A 10 -11.63 -11.48 -12.07
CA SER A 10 -12.29 -10.37 -11.38
C SER A 10 -13.35 -10.91 -10.40
N PRO A 11 -13.21 -10.66 -9.09
CA PRO A 11 -12.04 -10.07 -8.42
C PRO A 11 -10.87 -11.03 -8.31
N LEU A 12 -9.64 -10.51 -8.25
CA LEU A 12 -8.48 -11.29 -7.81
C LEU A 12 -8.61 -11.59 -6.30
N GLY A 13 -8.68 -12.87 -5.94
CA GLY A 13 -8.81 -13.29 -4.55
C GLY A 13 -7.48 -13.39 -3.80
N ARG A 14 -7.56 -13.45 -2.46
CA ARG A 14 -6.41 -13.56 -1.52
C ARG A 14 -5.38 -12.44 -1.65
N VAL A 15 -5.83 -11.25 -2.04
CA VAL A 15 -5.07 -10.00 -2.00
C VAL A 15 -5.88 -8.96 -1.22
N GLU A 16 -5.24 -7.85 -0.86
CA GLU A 16 -5.95 -6.70 -0.29
C GLU A 16 -6.38 -5.74 -1.41
N GLY A 17 -7.53 -5.10 -1.22
CA GLY A 17 -8.08 -4.12 -2.15
C GLY A 17 -8.80 -4.74 -3.36
N ASP A 18 -9.21 -3.86 -4.27
CA ASP A 18 -9.93 -4.20 -5.48
C ASP A 18 -8.95 -4.27 -6.65
N LEU A 19 -8.64 -5.50 -7.10
CA LEU A 19 -7.72 -5.76 -8.20
C LEU A 19 -8.33 -6.77 -9.18
N ASP A 20 -8.35 -6.40 -10.45
CA ASP A 20 -8.74 -7.25 -11.56
C ASP A 20 -7.55 -7.49 -12.50
N LEU A 21 -7.56 -8.64 -13.18
CA LEU A 21 -6.56 -9.00 -14.20
C LEU A 21 -7.23 -9.31 -15.54
N LYS A 22 -6.68 -8.77 -16.62
CA LYS A 22 -6.92 -9.21 -17.99
C LYS A 22 -5.65 -9.84 -18.51
N LEU A 23 -5.74 -11.05 -19.08
CA LEU A 23 -4.61 -11.77 -19.67
C LEU A 23 -4.93 -12.14 -21.12
N GLU A 24 -3.91 -12.16 -21.97
CA GLU A 24 -3.95 -12.81 -23.27
C GLU A 24 -3.07 -14.06 -23.22
N ILE A 25 -3.62 -15.19 -23.67
CA ILE A 25 -2.96 -16.49 -23.59
C ILE A 25 -2.89 -17.09 -25.00
N THR A 26 -1.67 -17.42 -25.44
CA THR A 26 -1.40 -18.08 -26.73
C THR A 26 -0.64 -19.38 -26.45
N ASP A 27 -1.13 -20.50 -26.98
CA ASP A 27 -0.52 -21.84 -26.78
C ASP A 27 -0.25 -22.18 -25.30
N GLY A 28 -1.16 -21.78 -24.41
CA GLY A 28 -1.05 -22.02 -22.97
C GLY A 28 -0.07 -21.11 -22.22
N VAL A 29 0.53 -20.14 -22.91
CA VAL A 29 1.47 -19.17 -22.34
C VAL A 29 0.83 -17.79 -22.30
N VAL A 30 0.96 -17.08 -21.17
CA VAL A 30 0.53 -15.67 -21.07
C VAL A 30 1.44 -14.83 -21.95
N THR A 31 0.86 -14.12 -22.91
CA THR A 31 1.57 -13.23 -23.85
C THR A 31 1.38 -11.75 -23.53
N ASP A 32 0.30 -11.37 -22.85
CA ASP A 32 0.08 -10.01 -22.37
C ASP A 32 -0.78 -10.00 -21.09
N ALA A 33 -0.66 -8.94 -20.28
CA ALA A 33 -1.35 -8.80 -19.02
C ALA A 33 -1.62 -7.32 -18.65
N TRP A 34 -2.81 -7.07 -18.10
CA TRP A 34 -3.20 -5.78 -17.53
C TRP A 34 -3.77 -5.97 -16.14
N THR A 35 -3.40 -5.07 -15.23
CA THR A 35 -3.98 -4.95 -13.89
C THR A 35 -4.91 -3.75 -13.84
N GLU A 36 -6.08 -3.91 -13.24
CA GLU A 36 -7.02 -2.83 -13.01
C GLU A 36 -7.30 -2.71 -11.51
N ALA A 37 -6.87 -1.61 -10.92
CA ALA A 37 -7.17 -1.25 -9.53
C ALA A 37 -8.26 -0.16 -9.55
N SER A 38 -9.52 -0.56 -9.37
CA SER A 38 -10.68 0.29 -9.66
C SER A 38 -11.07 1.22 -8.50
N MET A 39 -10.53 0.99 -7.29
CA MET A 39 -10.85 1.78 -6.11
C MET A 39 -9.88 2.92 -5.86
N PHE A 40 -10.44 4.12 -5.63
CA PHE A 40 -9.70 5.32 -5.28
C PHE A 40 -10.32 6.01 -4.06
N ARG A 41 -9.48 6.37 -3.07
CA ARG A 41 -9.89 7.10 -1.85
C ARG A 41 -9.27 8.49 -1.70
N GLY A 42 -8.13 8.76 -2.33
CA GLY A 42 -7.53 10.11 -2.36
C GLY A 42 -7.00 10.64 -1.01
N PHE A 43 -6.33 9.81 -0.21
CA PHE A 43 -5.76 10.21 1.10
C PHE A 43 -4.84 11.44 1.03
N GLU A 44 -4.09 11.58 -0.06
CA GLU A 44 -3.22 12.74 -0.30
C GLU A 44 -4.03 14.03 -0.45
N ILE A 45 -5.17 13.96 -1.16
CA ILE A 45 -6.10 15.08 -1.32
C ILE A 45 -6.71 15.43 0.03
N ILE A 46 -7.14 14.42 0.79
CA ILE A 46 -7.70 14.60 2.14
C ILE A 46 -6.70 15.33 3.06
N LEU A 47 -5.41 15.05 2.95
CA LEU A 47 -4.37 15.64 3.81
C LEU A 47 -3.96 17.08 3.41
N LYS A 48 -4.32 17.56 2.22
CA LYS A 48 -3.96 18.92 1.80
C LYS A 48 -4.52 19.98 2.76
N GLY A 49 -3.66 20.88 3.21
CA GLY A 49 -4.02 21.99 4.11
C GLY A 49 -4.32 21.59 5.56
N LYS A 50 -4.18 20.32 5.93
CA LYS A 50 -4.32 19.86 7.32
C LYS A 50 -3.02 20.04 8.10
N ASP A 51 -3.13 20.03 9.43
CA ASP A 51 -1.96 19.90 10.30
C ASP A 51 -1.17 18.64 9.89
N PRO A 52 0.17 18.72 9.71
CA PRO A 52 0.99 17.57 9.32
C PRO A 52 0.81 16.33 10.23
N GLN A 53 0.51 16.52 11.51
CA GLN A 53 0.23 15.45 12.47
C GLN A 53 -1.05 14.68 12.15
N ALA A 54 -1.98 15.25 11.39
CA ALA A 54 -3.14 14.50 10.90
C ALA A 54 -2.71 13.26 10.09
N GLY A 55 -1.52 13.29 9.47
CA GLY A 55 -0.93 12.13 8.80
C GLY A 55 -0.75 10.92 9.72
N LEU A 56 -0.47 11.11 11.02
CA LEU A 56 -0.34 10.03 12.01
C LEU A 56 -1.66 9.28 12.24
N ILE A 57 -2.79 9.93 12.00
CA ILE A 57 -4.12 9.33 12.19
C ILE A 57 -4.67 8.82 10.87
N VAL A 58 -4.49 9.58 9.80
CA VAL A 58 -5.12 9.35 8.50
C VAL A 58 -4.36 8.31 7.67
N THR A 59 -3.03 8.37 7.60
CA THR A 59 -2.26 7.45 6.74
C THR A 59 -2.34 5.97 7.15
N PRO A 60 -2.45 5.58 8.44
CA PRO A 60 -2.64 4.17 8.81
C PRO A 60 -3.96 3.57 8.33
N ARG A 61 -4.89 4.39 7.84
CA ARG A 61 -6.18 3.94 7.27
C ARG A 61 -6.09 3.76 5.75
N ILE A 62 -4.92 3.99 5.15
CA ILE A 62 -4.68 3.64 3.75
C ILE A 62 -4.81 2.13 3.58
N CYS A 63 -4.23 1.32 4.45
CA CYS A 63 -4.40 -0.13 4.40
C CYS A 63 -4.52 -0.70 5.82
N GLY A 64 -5.49 -1.58 6.06
CA GLY A 64 -5.68 -2.23 7.35
C GLY A 64 -4.71 -3.37 7.64
N ILE A 65 -4.01 -3.87 6.61
CA ILE A 65 -3.02 -4.94 6.74
C ILE A 65 -1.64 -4.36 7.11
N CYS A 66 -1.20 -3.30 6.42
CA CYS A 66 0.08 -2.63 6.66
C CYS A 66 -0.08 -1.23 7.27
N GLY A 67 -1.08 -1.06 8.14
CA GLY A 67 -1.45 0.23 8.72
C GLY A 67 -0.34 0.81 9.61
N GLY A 68 0.37 -0.04 10.37
CA GLY A 68 1.56 0.33 11.13
C GLY A 68 2.66 0.83 10.21
N SER A 69 2.96 0.15 9.10
CA SER A 69 3.93 0.61 8.10
C SER A 69 3.64 2.04 7.63
N HIS A 70 2.38 2.35 7.33
CA HIS A 70 1.97 3.72 7.00
C HIS A 70 2.18 4.70 8.17
N LEU A 71 1.81 4.31 9.41
CA LEU A 71 2.06 5.10 10.61
C LEU A 71 3.54 5.44 10.79
N TYR A 72 4.43 4.45 10.71
CA TYR A 72 5.86 4.67 10.92
C TYR A 72 6.44 5.59 9.85
N LYS A 73 5.98 5.49 8.60
CA LYS A 73 6.42 6.41 7.54
C LYS A 73 5.90 7.84 7.75
N ALA A 74 4.68 8.01 8.25
CA ALA A 74 4.20 9.34 8.66
C ALA A 74 5.05 9.91 9.81
N CYS A 75 5.39 9.11 10.83
CA CYS A 75 6.31 9.51 11.89
C CYS A 75 7.68 9.94 11.35
N TYR A 76 8.30 9.12 10.49
CA TYR A 76 9.61 9.44 9.90
C TYR A 76 9.59 10.69 9.03
N ALA A 77 8.50 10.92 8.28
CA ALA A 77 8.33 12.13 7.48
C ALA A 77 8.30 13.38 8.37
N LEU A 78 7.57 13.33 9.49
CA LEU A 78 7.50 14.43 10.46
C LEU A 78 8.84 14.64 11.18
N ASP A 79 9.50 13.57 11.63
CA ASP A 79 10.83 13.66 12.24
C ASP A 79 11.84 14.32 11.31
N THR A 80 11.78 13.97 10.01
CA THR A 80 12.64 14.57 8.99
C THR A 80 12.31 16.05 8.79
N ALA A 81 11.03 16.38 8.64
CA ALA A 81 10.58 17.76 8.41
C ALA A 81 10.92 18.69 9.57
N TRP A 82 10.79 18.21 10.81
CA TRP A 82 11.08 18.97 12.02
C TRP A 82 12.52 18.84 12.52
N LYS A 83 13.35 18.01 11.87
CA LYS A 83 14.72 17.70 12.29
C LYS A 83 14.77 17.18 13.73
N THR A 84 13.80 16.35 14.10
CA THR A 84 13.66 15.78 15.44
C THR A 84 14.83 14.85 15.76
N HIS A 85 15.44 15.03 16.92
CA HIS A 85 16.35 14.01 17.47
C HIS A 85 15.54 12.87 18.08
N VAL A 86 15.53 11.72 17.41
CA VAL A 86 14.82 10.52 17.89
C VAL A 86 15.71 9.76 18.87
N PRO A 87 15.30 9.57 20.14
CA PRO A 87 16.10 8.81 21.11
C PRO A 87 16.26 7.35 20.68
N HIS A 88 17.39 6.72 21.05
CA HIS A 88 17.69 5.34 20.70
C HIS A 88 16.55 4.36 21.04
N ASN A 89 15.97 4.47 22.23
CA ASN A 89 14.87 3.60 22.65
C ASN A 89 13.60 3.80 21.81
N ALA A 90 13.35 5.00 21.28
CA ALA A 90 12.22 5.23 20.38
C ALA A 90 12.43 4.52 19.03
N THR A 91 13.65 4.51 18.50
CA THR A 91 14.00 3.72 17.31
C THR A 91 13.81 2.22 17.56
N LEU A 92 14.27 1.71 18.71
CA LEU A 92 14.09 0.30 19.06
C LEU A 92 12.61 -0.09 19.15
N VAL A 93 11.77 0.73 19.82
CA VAL A 93 10.33 0.47 19.91
C VAL A 93 9.68 0.46 18.54
N ARG A 94 10.00 1.43 17.67
CA ARG A 94 9.49 1.46 16.28
C ARG A 94 9.90 0.22 15.49
N ASN A 95 11.14 -0.24 15.65
CA ASN A 95 11.64 -1.44 14.97
C ASN A 95 10.94 -2.71 15.46
N ILE A 96 10.76 -2.87 16.78
CA ILE A 96 10.03 -4.00 17.35
C ILE A 96 8.59 -4.00 16.84
N ALA A 97 7.93 -2.86 16.87
CA ALA A 97 6.54 -2.75 16.46
C ALA A 97 6.36 -2.99 14.94
N GLN A 98 7.30 -2.58 14.09
CA GLN A 98 7.32 -2.94 12.66
C GLN A 98 7.55 -4.45 12.47
N ALA A 99 8.45 -5.06 13.24
CA ALA A 99 8.69 -6.49 13.19
C ALA A 99 7.43 -7.28 13.56
N CYS A 100 6.69 -6.84 14.59
CA CYS A 100 5.42 -7.46 14.98
C CYS A 100 4.31 -7.32 13.93
N GLU A 101 4.32 -6.31 13.07
CA GLU A 101 3.37 -6.23 11.95
C GLU A 101 3.76 -7.18 10.80
N THR A 102 5.06 -7.45 10.65
CA THR A 102 5.59 -8.22 9.51
C THR A 102 5.61 -9.73 9.76
N LEU A 103 5.74 -10.16 11.02
CA LEU A 103 5.82 -11.55 11.46
C LEU A 103 4.42 -12.16 11.69
#